data_AF-T1IYV2-F1
#
_entry.id   AF-T1IYV2-F1
#
_cell.length_a   1.000
_cell.length_b   1.000
_cell.length_c   1.000
_cell.angle_alpha   90.00
_cell.angle_beta   90.00
_cell.angle_gamma   90.00
#
_symmetry.space_group_name_H-M   'P 1'
#
loop_
_entity.id
_entity.type
_entity.pdbx_description
1 polymer ?
#
loop_
_entity_poly.entity_id
_entity_poly.type
_entity_poly.pdbx_seq_one_letter_code
_entity_poly.pdbx_strand_id
1 'polypeptide(L)'
;FHSFFTNSTYIFACHGHPLSGHAGISKTLARAMQLYFWPRMRKDVRKYVRGCLHCQKYKPPNKRPRAAPYQPQSMAYPWETICVDLMGPKLTAYGQKKWILMSPTSTYNPSANPTERANHDLKTMLAIFTDIHSHWPRFLNEFAFVSRTNISEALGYSPMYLNTGRLTPLPFDPRLLKHATPFDVNNPEEYVKELMGILHRAHRDMYRMIQRNYEKHDRIHCGKFIICKFQLDDLVMKRTYILSNADKVVTSGLAKKRNGLWQITKLHGGGAYELTKLENGAIEKSVNIKDLTPYIPSYPVEIWSSD
;
A
#
# COMPACT_ATOMS: atom_id res chain seq x y z
N PHE A 1 -19.95 -39.59 -40.84
CA PHE A 1 -18.82 -39.45 -39.88
C PHE A 1 -18.58 -37.99 -39.55
N HIS A 2 -19.46 -37.35 -38.78
CA HIS A 2 -19.17 -36.06 -38.14
C HIS A 2 -18.92 -36.34 -36.67
N SER A 3 -17.65 -36.52 -36.31
CA SER A 3 -17.25 -36.45 -34.91
C SER A 3 -17.62 -35.05 -34.40
N PHE A 4 -18.42 -35.00 -33.34
CA PHE A 4 -18.86 -33.78 -32.66
C PHE A 4 -17.66 -33.13 -31.95
N PHE A 5 -16.81 -32.46 -32.71
CA PHE A 5 -15.75 -31.66 -32.12
C PHE A 5 -16.32 -30.31 -31.68
N THR A 6 -16.28 -30.05 -30.38
CA THR A 6 -16.68 -28.78 -29.79
C THR A 6 -15.61 -27.70 -30.01
N ASN A 7 -16.04 -26.42 -30.04
CA ASN A 7 -15.13 -25.28 -30.21
C ASN A 7 -13.98 -25.27 -29.19
N SER A 8 -14.21 -25.78 -27.98
CA SER A 8 -13.20 -25.89 -26.92
C SER A 8 -12.03 -26.79 -27.30
N THR A 9 -12.27 -27.88 -28.02
CA THR A 9 -11.25 -28.84 -28.47
C THR A 9 -10.31 -28.20 -29.49
N TYR A 10 -10.85 -27.46 -30.46
CA TYR A 10 -10.04 -26.71 -31.42
C TYR A 10 -9.18 -25.64 -30.73
N ILE A 11 -9.73 -24.94 -29.74
CA ILE A 11 -8.97 -23.94 -28.98
C ILE A 11 -7.89 -24.62 -28.13
N PHE A 12 -8.17 -25.78 -27.52
CA PHE A 12 -7.16 -26.56 -26.80
C PHE A 12 -5.97 -26.92 -27.70
N ALA A 13 -6.23 -27.45 -28.88
CA ALA A 13 -5.16 -27.77 -29.85
C ALA A 13 -4.32 -26.53 -30.19
N CYS A 14 -4.93 -25.36 -30.34
CA CYS A 14 -4.27 -24.11 -30.72
C CYS A 14 -3.64 -23.34 -29.54
N HIS A 15 -3.86 -23.76 -28.29
CA HIS A 15 -3.38 -23.07 -27.08
C HIS A 15 -2.68 -24.00 -26.09
N GLY A 16 -3.38 -25.04 -25.63
CA GLY A 16 -2.95 -25.91 -24.53
C GLY A 16 -2.01 -27.03 -24.94
N HIS A 17 -2.04 -27.47 -26.20
CA HIS A 17 -1.12 -28.49 -26.69
C HIS A 17 0.34 -28.01 -26.57
N PRO A 18 1.32 -28.89 -26.21
CA PRO A 18 2.73 -28.50 -26.11
C PRO A 18 3.29 -27.82 -27.37
N LEU A 19 2.89 -28.27 -28.56
CA LEU A 19 3.26 -27.65 -29.85
C LEU A 19 2.67 -26.24 -30.07
N SER A 20 1.75 -25.80 -29.21
CA SER A 20 1.10 -24.48 -29.26
C SER A 20 1.55 -23.54 -28.14
N GLY A 21 2.28 -24.05 -27.14
CA GLY A 21 3.06 -23.25 -26.18
C GLY A 21 2.29 -22.24 -25.32
N HIS A 22 1.00 -22.45 -25.05
CA HIS A 22 0.17 -21.54 -24.26
C HIS A 22 0.25 -20.08 -24.73
N ALA A 23 0.23 -19.86 -26.05
CA ALA A 23 0.34 -18.53 -26.64
C ALA A 23 -0.72 -17.53 -26.13
N GLY A 24 -0.45 -16.23 -26.25
CA GLY A 24 -1.42 -15.18 -25.94
C GLY A 24 -2.59 -15.16 -26.94
N ILE A 25 -3.67 -14.47 -26.57
CA ILE A 25 -4.96 -14.45 -27.30
C ILE A 25 -4.78 -14.23 -28.81
N SER A 26 -4.01 -13.21 -29.22
CA SER A 26 -3.84 -12.88 -30.65
C SER A 26 -3.15 -14.00 -31.43
N LYS A 27 -2.12 -14.63 -30.84
CA LYS A 27 -1.38 -15.73 -31.48
C LYS A 27 -2.21 -17.00 -31.56
N THR A 28 -2.94 -17.35 -30.49
CA THR A 28 -3.87 -18.48 -30.47
C THR A 28 -4.99 -18.30 -31.50
N LEU A 29 -5.54 -17.08 -31.61
CA LEU A 29 -6.57 -16.77 -32.61
C LEU A 29 -6.02 -16.91 -34.03
N ALA A 30 -4.84 -16.35 -34.31
CA ALA A 30 -4.22 -16.45 -35.63
C ALA A 30 -3.98 -17.90 -36.05
N ARG A 31 -3.53 -18.76 -35.11
CA ARG A 31 -3.34 -20.20 -35.35
C ARG A 31 -4.68 -20.92 -35.60
N ALA A 32 -5.70 -20.62 -34.81
CA ALA A 32 -7.02 -21.23 -34.97
C ALA A 32 -7.66 -20.87 -36.33
N MET A 33 -7.49 -19.62 -36.77
CA MET A 33 -8.02 -19.12 -38.05
C MET A 33 -7.36 -19.74 -39.30
N GLN A 34 -6.26 -20.50 -39.16
CA GLN A 34 -5.64 -21.20 -40.29
C GLN A 34 -6.39 -22.47 -40.68
N LEU A 35 -7.12 -23.09 -39.74
CA LEU A 35 -7.71 -24.42 -39.91
C LEU A 35 -9.22 -24.44 -39.65
N TYR A 36 -9.72 -23.50 -38.85
CA TYR A 36 -11.09 -23.52 -38.36
C TYR A 36 -11.76 -22.16 -38.53
N PHE A 37 -13.09 -22.15 -38.53
CA PHE A 37 -13.91 -20.95 -38.42
C PHE A 37 -15.20 -21.28 -37.66
N TRP A 38 -15.62 -20.39 -36.76
CA TRP A 38 -16.95 -20.43 -36.17
C TRP A 38 -17.41 -19.03 -35.71
N PRO A 39 -18.74 -18.79 -35.61
CA PRO A 39 -19.27 -17.52 -35.11
C PRO A 39 -18.75 -17.22 -33.71
N ARG A 40 -18.34 -15.95 -33.48
CA ARG A 40 -17.80 -15.48 -32.18
C ARG A 40 -16.47 -16.13 -31.74
N MET A 41 -15.72 -16.79 -32.64
CA MET A 41 -14.39 -17.36 -32.36
C MET A 41 -13.46 -16.44 -31.55
N ARG A 42 -13.37 -15.16 -31.90
CA ARG A 42 -12.54 -14.20 -31.14
C ARG A 42 -12.93 -14.10 -29.66
N LYS A 43 -14.23 -14.15 -29.36
CA LYS A 43 -14.78 -14.11 -28.00
C LYS A 43 -14.45 -15.41 -27.26
N ASP A 44 -14.60 -16.55 -27.92
CA ASP A 44 -14.36 -17.86 -27.31
C ASP A 44 -12.88 -18.08 -27.04
N VAL A 45 -12.00 -17.82 -28.01
CA VAL A 45 -10.54 -17.86 -27.84
C VAL A 45 -10.12 -16.93 -26.69
N ARG A 46 -10.66 -15.71 -26.63
CA ARG A 46 -10.37 -14.78 -25.53
C ARG A 46 -10.82 -15.34 -24.17
N LYS A 47 -12.03 -15.91 -24.08
CA LYS A 47 -12.57 -16.49 -22.85
C LYS A 47 -11.73 -17.69 -22.41
N TYR A 48 -11.39 -18.57 -23.34
CA TYR A 48 -10.57 -19.75 -23.12
C TYR A 48 -9.16 -19.41 -22.63
N VAL A 49 -8.42 -18.56 -23.34
CA VAL A 49 -7.05 -18.21 -22.97
C VAL A 49 -6.99 -17.49 -21.62
N ARG A 50 -7.99 -16.66 -21.30
CA ARG A 50 -8.10 -16.01 -19.97
C ARG A 50 -8.42 -17.00 -18.85
N GLY A 51 -9.28 -17.98 -19.10
CA GLY A 51 -9.64 -19.05 -18.16
C GLY A 51 -8.60 -20.16 -18.06
N CYS A 52 -7.57 -20.19 -18.91
CA CYS A 52 -6.55 -21.23 -18.87
C CYS A 52 -5.80 -21.24 -17.52
N LEU A 53 -5.99 -22.31 -16.74
CA LEU A 53 -5.41 -22.45 -15.40
C LEU A 53 -3.86 -22.40 -15.41
N HIS A 54 -3.24 -22.99 -16.43
CA HIS A 54 -1.78 -22.92 -16.63
C HIS A 54 -1.32 -21.48 -16.82
N CYS A 55 -1.97 -20.73 -17.71
CA CYS A 55 -1.64 -19.32 -17.93
C CYS A 55 -1.85 -18.48 -16.65
N GLN A 56 -2.94 -18.69 -15.91
CA GLN A 56 -3.21 -17.97 -14.67
C GLN A 56 -2.15 -18.23 -13.58
N LYS A 57 -1.63 -19.46 -13.48
CA LYS A 57 -0.62 -19.88 -12.50
C LYS A 57 0.81 -19.42 -12.83
N TYR A 58 1.20 -19.46 -14.11
CA TYR A 58 2.60 -19.26 -14.51
C TYR A 58 2.91 -17.90 -15.13
N LYS A 59 1.97 -17.30 -15.88
CA LYS A 59 2.27 -16.03 -16.56
C LYS A 59 2.31 -14.86 -15.56
N PRO A 60 3.30 -13.97 -15.67
CA PRO A 60 3.28 -12.71 -14.94
C PRO A 60 2.07 -11.86 -15.39
N PRO A 61 1.51 -11.03 -14.51
CA PRO A 61 0.50 -10.08 -14.93
C PRO A 61 1.15 -8.98 -15.79
N ASN A 62 0.73 -8.83 -17.04
CA ASN A 62 1.17 -7.72 -17.92
C ASN A 62 0.46 -6.39 -17.60
N LYS A 63 -0.04 -6.23 -16.38
CA LYS A 63 -0.84 -5.07 -15.96
C LYS A 63 -0.16 -4.36 -14.81
N ARG A 64 -0.49 -3.06 -14.67
CA ARG A 64 -0.20 -2.28 -13.46
C ARG A 64 -0.57 -3.10 -12.21
N PRO A 65 0.22 -3.01 -11.12
CA PRO A 65 -0.07 -3.70 -9.88
C PRO A 65 -1.46 -3.33 -9.35
N ARG A 66 -2.08 -4.21 -8.58
CA ARG A 66 -3.37 -3.96 -7.94
C ARG A 66 -3.17 -3.31 -6.58
N ALA A 67 -4.09 -2.45 -6.23
CA ALA A 67 -4.16 -1.83 -4.91
C ALA A 67 -5.62 -1.62 -4.51
N ALA A 68 -5.85 -1.46 -3.20
CA ALA A 68 -7.13 -1.02 -2.68
C ALA A 68 -7.30 0.47 -3.02
N PRO A 69 -8.52 1.02 -2.94
CA PRO A 69 -8.67 2.47 -3.04
C PRO A 69 -7.78 3.18 -2.01
N TYR A 70 -7.27 4.34 -2.39
CA TYR A 70 -6.56 5.19 -1.46
C TYR A 70 -7.50 5.56 -0.31
N GLN A 71 -7.04 5.35 0.92
CA GLN A 71 -7.78 5.71 2.12
C GLN A 71 -6.98 6.76 2.88
N PRO A 72 -7.42 8.03 2.87
CA PRO A 72 -6.80 9.05 3.70
C PRO A 72 -7.10 8.77 5.18
N GLN A 73 -6.14 9.09 6.05
CA GLN A 73 -6.40 9.10 7.49
C GLN A 73 -7.20 10.37 7.83
N SER A 74 -8.31 10.23 8.55
CA SER A 74 -9.04 11.40 9.06
C SER A 74 -8.27 11.98 10.25
N MET A 75 -7.94 13.27 10.18
CA MET A 75 -7.44 14.04 11.32
C MET A 75 -8.35 15.27 11.39
N ALA A 76 -9.26 15.31 12.37
CA ALA A 76 -10.23 16.41 12.50
C ALA A 76 -9.83 17.41 13.58
N TYR A 77 -9.04 17.01 14.59
CA TYR A 77 -8.47 17.88 15.62
C TYR A 77 -7.14 17.33 16.19
N PRO A 78 -6.28 18.19 16.76
CA PRO A 78 -5.16 17.75 17.58
C PRO A 78 -5.63 16.81 18.70
N TRP A 79 -4.82 15.83 19.06
CA TRP A 79 -5.05 14.86 20.15
C TRP A 79 -6.15 13.81 19.92
N GLU A 80 -6.86 13.83 18.79
CA GLU A 80 -7.83 12.77 18.45
C GLU A 80 -7.18 11.41 18.23
N THR A 81 -5.94 11.40 17.73
CA THR A 81 -5.18 10.18 17.53
C THR A 81 -3.73 10.41 17.94
N ILE A 82 -3.16 9.43 18.62
CA ILE A 82 -1.74 9.41 18.97
C ILE A 82 -1.19 8.13 18.37
N CYS A 83 -0.16 8.27 17.54
CA CYS A 83 0.53 7.12 16.99
C CYS A 83 1.79 6.91 17.82
N VAL A 84 2.00 5.69 18.31
CA VAL A 84 3.16 5.34 19.11
C VAL A 84 3.93 4.25 18.39
N ASP A 85 5.24 4.42 18.28
CA ASP A 85 6.13 3.43 17.68
C ASP A 85 7.45 3.31 18.44
N LEU A 86 8.08 2.15 18.37
CA LEU A 86 9.31 1.82 19.06
C LEU A 86 10.44 1.59 18.07
N MET A 87 11.45 2.45 18.09
CA MET A 87 12.61 2.34 17.22
C MET A 87 13.77 1.63 17.93
N GLY A 88 14.25 0.53 17.37
CA GLY A 88 15.45 -0.17 17.86
C GLY A 88 15.55 -1.64 17.39
N PRO A 89 16.47 -2.42 17.97
CA PRO A 89 17.45 -2.00 18.99
C PRO A 89 18.56 -1.12 18.41
N LYS A 90 18.99 -0.11 19.16
CA LYS A 90 20.20 0.69 18.89
C LYS A 90 21.38 0.15 19.70
N LEU A 91 22.60 0.55 19.33
CA LEU A 91 23.77 0.28 20.16
C LEU A 91 23.52 0.82 21.58
N THR A 92 23.84 0.02 22.59
CA THR A 92 23.55 0.36 24.00
C THR A 92 24.21 1.69 24.34
N ALA A 93 23.39 2.67 24.69
CA ALA A 93 23.85 3.98 25.13
C ALA A 93 24.09 4.02 26.64
N TYR A 94 24.61 5.15 27.13
CA TYR A 94 24.73 5.41 28.56
C TYR A 94 23.39 5.20 29.29
N GLY A 95 23.43 4.51 30.43
CA GLY A 95 22.23 4.13 31.19
C GLY A 95 21.45 2.95 30.58
N GLN A 96 22.11 2.07 29.82
CA GLN A 96 21.53 0.86 29.22
C GLN A 96 20.34 1.08 28.26
N LYS A 97 20.20 2.30 27.73
CA LYS A 97 19.13 2.65 26.78
C LYS A 97 19.38 1.98 25.41
N LYS A 98 18.38 1.27 24.90
CA LYS A 98 18.44 0.53 23.61
C LYS A 98 17.34 0.89 22.62
N TRP A 99 16.29 1.57 23.08
CA TRP A 99 15.08 1.84 22.30
C TRP A 99 14.70 3.31 22.41
N ILE A 100 14.10 3.82 21.34
CA ILE A 100 13.53 5.17 21.27
C ILE A 100 12.02 5.01 21.11
N LEU A 101 11.25 5.55 22.04
CA LEU A 101 9.80 5.63 21.92
C LEU A 101 9.42 6.92 21.18
N MET A 102 8.67 6.79 20.10
CA MET A 102 8.19 7.90 19.28
C MET A 102 6.68 8.03 19.42
N SER A 103 6.18 9.23 19.69
CA SER A 103 4.75 9.50 19.89
C SER A 103 4.27 10.79 19.19
N PRO A 104 4.27 10.84 17.84
CA PRO A 104 3.64 11.95 17.12
C PRO A 104 2.12 12.00 17.36
N THR A 105 1.59 13.21 17.57
CA THR A 105 0.14 13.45 17.62
C THR A 105 -0.44 13.59 16.20
N SER A 106 -1.75 13.38 16.06
CA SER A 106 -2.53 13.39 14.80
C SER A 106 -2.70 14.75 14.13
N THR A 107 -1.75 15.66 14.28
CA THR A 107 -1.65 16.82 13.37
C THR A 107 -0.76 16.51 12.16
N TYR A 108 -0.23 15.28 12.06
CA TYR A 108 0.82 14.93 11.11
C TYR A 108 0.37 14.10 9.91
N ASN A 109 0.51 14.73 8.74
CA ASN A 109 0.84 14.18 7.42
C ASN A 109 -0.12 13.17 6.74
N PRO A 110 -0.68 13.51 5.57
CA PRO A 110 -1.64 12.71 4.80
C PRO A 110 -1.14 11.36 4.21
N SER A 111 0.09 10.93 4.46
CA SER A 111 0.57 9.62 3.97
C SER A 111 0.58 8.60 5.10
N ALA A 112 -0.28 7.59 4.97
CA ALA A 112 -0.36 6.36 5.75
C ALA A 112 0.84 6.11 6.70
N ASN A 113 0.53 6.16 8.00
CA ASN A 113 1.43 5.93 9.14
C ASN A 113 2.35 7.12 9.52
N PRO A 114 1.88 8.07 10.36
CA PRO A 114 2.66 9.24 10.77
C PRO A 114 3.96 8.90 11.51
N THR A 115 4.03 7.73 12.17
CA THR A 115 5.27 7.26 12.82
C THR A 115 6.34 6.88 11.82
N GLU A 116 6.01 6.33 10.65
CA GLU A 116 7.03 5.92 9.66
C GLU A 116 7.82 7.10 9.10
N ARG A 117 7.15 8.22 8.79
CA ARG A 117 7.83 9.42 8.32
C ARG A 117 8.63 10.08 9.44
N ALA A 118 8.04 10.26 10.63
CA ALA A 118 8.74 10.81 11.78
C ALA A 118 9.99 9.97 12.13
N ASN A 119 9.89 8.65 12.02
CA ASN A 119 11.02 7.73 12.19
C ASN A 119 12.09 7.92 11.12
N HIS A 120 11.71 8.14 9.87
CA HIS A 120 12.65 8.38 8.79
C HIS A 120 13.45 9.68 9.03
N ASP A 121 12.77 10.76 9.41
CA ASP A 121 13.41 12.05 9.68
C ASP A 121 14.35 11.94 10.90
N LEU A 122 13.89 11.27 11.97
CA LEU A 122 14.74 11.01 13.13
C LEU A 122 15.96 10.15 12.80
N LYS A 123 15.80 9.09 11.98
CA LYS A 123 16.94 8.27 11.53
C LYS A 123 17.97 9.09 10.76
N THR A 124 17.50 10.02 9.94
CA THR A 124 18.35 10.92 9.16
C THR A 124 19.13 11.86 10.10
N MET A 125 18.45 12.49 11.05
CA MET A 125 19.11 13.35 12.05
C MET A 125 20.12 12.55 12.90
N LEU A 126 19.76 11.36 13.36
CA LEU A 126 20.68 10.47 14.07
C LEU A 126 21.92 10.19 13.22
N ALA A 127 21.76 9.77 11.96
CA ALA A 127 22.88 9.45 11.08
C ALA A 127 23.82 10.65 10.84
N ILE A 128 23.29 11.88 10.82
CA ILE A 128 24.07 13.09 10.59
C ILE A 128 24.84 13.54 11.84
N PHE A 129 24.22 13.45 13.02
CA PHE A 129 24.76 14.09 14.23
C PHE A 129 25.34 13.11 15.27
N THR A 130 25.18 11.79 15.09
CA THR A 130 25.73 10.80 16.01
C THR A 130 26.97 10.13 15.44
N ASP A 131 28.12 10.79 15.53
CA ASP A 131 29.42 10.20 15.15
C ASP A 131 29.74 8.97 16.01
N ILE A 132 29.42 9.05 17.31
CA ILE A 132 29.51 7.94 18.25
C ILE A 132 28.11 7.35 18.44
N HIS A 133 27.91 6.13 17.93
CA HIS A 133 26.60 5.47 17.90
C HIS A 133 25.98 5.18 19.28
N SER A 134 26.69 5.34 20.39
CA SER A 134 26.16 5.25 21.76
C SER A 134 25.68 6.60 22.33
N HIS A 135 25.96 7.72 21.66
CA HIS A 135 25.67 9.07 22.18
C HIS A 135 24.32 9.63 21.70
N TRP A 136 23.56 8.87 20.93
CA TRP A 136 22.26 9.29 20.41
C TRP A 136 21.28 9.88 21.45
N PRO A 137 21.24 9.46 22.74
CA PRO A 137 20.29 10.04 23.68
C PRO A 137 20.51 11.53 23.94
N ARG A 138 21.74 12.03 23.75
CA ARG A 138 22.09 13.44 23.98
C ARG A 138 21.35 14.39 23.04
N PHE A 139 21.04 13.95 21.83
CA PHE A 139 20.51 14.79 20.75
C PHE A 139 18.98 14.72 20.60
N LEU A 140 18.31 13.86 21.37
CA LEU A 140 16.87 13.62 21.19
C LEU A 140 16.03 14.86 21.47
N ASN A 141 16.44 15.70 22.41
CA ASN A 141 15.70 16.92 22.76
C ASN A 141 15.77 17.93 21.61
N GLU A 142 16.93 18.09 21.01
CA GLU A 142 17.20 18.95 19.86
C GLU A 142 16.43 18.44 18.63
N PHE A 143 16.45 17.13 18.36
CA PHE A 143 15.68 16.55 17.26
C PHE A 143 14.18 16.69 17.46
N ALA A 144 13.70 16.55 18.70
CA ALA A 144 12.31 16.76 19.02
C ALA A 144 11.91 18.24 18.90
N PHE A 145 12.81 19.18 19.23
CA PHE A 145 12.61 20.62 18.99
C PHE A 145 12.49 20.91 17.49
N VAL A 146 13.45 20.43 16.68
CA VAL A 146 13.45 20.60 15.22
C VAL A 146 12.17 20.02 14.61
N SER A 147 11.79 18.80 15.01
CA SER A 147 10.57 18.16 14.50
C SER A 147 9.29 18.94 14.84
N ARG A 148 9.24 19.61 16.00
CA ARG A 148 8.06 20.40 16.42
C ARG A 148 8.00 21.79 15.78
N THR A 149 9.14 22.35 15.38
CA THR A 149 9.24 23.75 14.92
C THR A 149 9.37 23.89 13.42
N ASN A 150 9.83 22.86 12.71
CA ASN A 150 9.90 22.87 11.25
C ASN A 150 8.51 22.95 10.61
N ILE A 151 8.41 23.78 9.57
CA ILE A 151 7.19 23.91 8.78
C ILE A 151 7.07 22.70 7.85
N SER A 152 5.92 22.04 7.87
CA SER A 152 5.62 20.96 6.93
C SER A 152 5.11 21.54 5.62
N GLU A 153 5.74 21.22 4.49
CA GLU A 153 5.26 21.62 3.15
C GLU A 153 3.83 21.14 2.89
N ALA A 154 3.47 19.97 3.43
CA ALA A 154 2.13 19.40 3.27
C ALA A 154 1.04 20.16 4.06
N LEU A 155 1.43 20.87 5.13
CA LEU A 155 0.49 21.52 6.06
C LEU A 155 0.59 23.06 6.03
N GLY A 156 1.71 23.62 5.57
CA GLY A 156 2.00 25.05 5.58
C GLY A 156 2.38 25.62 6.95
N TYR A 157 2.28 24.82 8.01
CA TYR A 157 2.55 25.22 9.39
C TYR A 157 3.47 24.24 10.11
N SER A 158 4.07 24.69 11.21
CA SER A 158 4.77 23.80 12.13
C SER A 158 3.82 23.13 13.11
N PRO A 159 4.14 21.92 13.60
CA PRO A 159 3.32 21.20 14.59
C PRO A 159 3.11 22.00 15.88
N MET A 160 4.14 22.70 16.35
CA MET A 160 4.05 23.55 17.53
C MET A 160 3.02 24.66 17.33
N TYR A 161 3.03 25.29 16.16
CA TYR A 161 2.08 26.34 15.83
C TYR A 161 0.65 25.81 15.73
N LEU A 162 0.44 24.64 15.11
CA LEU A 162 -0.87 24.00 15.04
C LEU A 162 -1.38 23.52 16.40
N ASN A 163 -0.49 23.17 17.32
CA ASN A 163 -0.89 22.69 18.65
C ASN A 163 -1.11 23.82 19.67
N THR A 164 -0.34 24.91 19.57
CA THR A 164 -0.31 25.95 20.61
C THR A 164 -0.66 27.34 20.13
N GLY A 165 -0.71 27.57 18.81
CA GLY A 165 -0.89 28.89 18.20
C GLY A 165 0.34 29.79 18.33
N ARG A 166 1.44 29.29 18.91
CA ARG A 166 2.65 30.08 19.20
C ARG A 166 3.76 29.77 18.21
N LEU A 167 4.44 30.82 17.77
CA LEU A 167 5.72 30.71 17.08
C LEU A 167 6.82 30.56 18.13
N THR A 168 7.58 29.48 18.06
CA THR A 168 8.77 29.32 18.91
C THR A 168 9.93 30.02 18.22
N PRO A 169 10.48 31.09 18.81
CA PRO A 169 11.68 31.70 18.25
C PRO A 169 12.84 30.70 18.34
N LEU A 170 13.67 30.69 17.31
CA LEU A 170 14.85 29.83 17.32
C LEU A 170 15.83 30.33 18.39
N PRO A 171 16.56 29.44 19.10
CA PRO A 171 17.51 29.85 20.14
C PRO A 171 18.58 30.84 19.66
N PHE A 172 18.82 30.88 18.35
CA PHE A 172 19.79 31.74 17.68
C PHE A 172 19.12 32.85 16.85
N ASP A 173 17.81 33.09 17.00
CA ASP A 173 17.14 34.22 16.35
C ASP A 173 17.44 35.52 17.12
N PRO A 174 18.17 36.49 16.54
CA PRO A 174 18.48 37.75 17.22
C PRO A 174 17.24 38.64 17.46
N ARG A 175 16.07 38.28 16.90
CA ARG A 175 14.81 39.04 16.99
C ARG A 175 13.92 38.60 18.15
N LEU A 176 14.46 37.87 19.13
CA LEU A 176 13.78 37.30 20.30
C LEU A 176 12.94 38.29 21.13
N LEU A 177 13.08 39.61 20.93
CA LEU A 177 12.39 40.65 21.70
C LEU A 177 10.98 41.05 21.19
N LYS A 178 10.50 40.56 20.03
CA LYS A 178 9.28 41.12 19.38
C LYS A 178 8.12 40.15 19.11
N HIS A 179 8.21 38.87 19.46
CA HIS A 179 7.28 37.84 18.96
C HIS A 179 6.20 37.37 19.96
N ALA A 180 6.19 37.87 21.20
CA ALA A 180 5.10 37.60 22.12
C ALA A 180 3.93 38.52 21.76
N THR A 181 2.77 37.94 21.43
CA THR A 181 1.49 38.65 21.48
C THR A 181 1.41 39.39 22.81
N PRO A 182 1.11 40.71 22.82
CA PRO A 182 1.01 41.46 24.07
C PRO A 182 0.04 40.76 25.01
N PHE A 183 0.53 40.39 26.20
CA PHE A 183 -0.32 39.79 27.22
C PHE A 183 -0.69 40.90 28.21
N ASP A 184 -1.92 41.41 28.09
CA ASP A 184 -2.48 42.26 29.13
C ASP A 184 -2.94 41.40 30.29
N VAL A 185 -2.23 41.52 31.42
CA VAL A 185 -2.53 40.81 32.66
C VAL A 185 -3.94 41.16 33.18
N ASN A 186 -4.45 42.35 32.85
CA ASN A 186 -5.77 42.80 33.27
C ASN A 186 -6.89 42.31 32.35
N ASN A 187 -6.57 41.83 31.14
CA ASN A 187 -7.54 41.31 30.18
C ASN A 187 -7.08 40.00 29.52
N PRO A 188 -6.95 38.91 30.29
CA PRO A 188 -6.49 37.62 29.77
C PRO A 188 -7.47 37.00 28.75
N GLU A 189 -8.76 37.36 28.81
CA GLU A 189 -9.79 36.85 27.90
C GLU A 189 -9.54 37.27 26.45
N GLU A 190 -9.07 38.49 26.23
CA GLU A 190 -8.76 39.01 24.90
C GLU A 190 -7.59 38.23 24.25
N TYR A 191 -6.55 37.95 25.04
CA TYR A 191 -5.45 37.08 24.62
C TYR A 191 -5.93 35.68 24.22
N VAL A 192 -6.81 35.06 25.02
CA VAL A 192 -7.36 33.73 24.71
C VAL A 192 -8.19 33.77 23.42
N LYS A 193 -9.01 34.80 23.24
CA LYS A 193 -9.83 34.99 22.03
C LYS A 193 -8.95 35.15 20.79
N GLU A 194 -7.88 35.93 20.87
CA GLU A 194 -6.92 36.08 19.77
C GLU A 194 -6.24 34.74 19.44
N LEU A 195 -5.74 34.03 20.47
CA LEU A 195 -5.05 32.76 20.31
C LEU A 195 -5.95 31.68 19.67
N MET A 196 -7.20 31.58 20.13
CA MET A 196 -8.19 30.70 19.52
C MET A 196 -8.47 31.11 18.08
N GLY A 197 -8.56 32.41 17.79
CA GLY A 197 -8.68 32.91 16.41
C GLY A 197 -7.51 32.50 15.51
N ILE A 198 -6.28 32.55 16.03
CA ILE A 198 -5.07 32.10 15.33
C ILE A 198 -5.15 30.60 15.02
N LEU A 199 -5.44 29.78 16.03
CA LEU A 199 -5.55 28.32 15.87
C LEU A 199 -6.64 27.94 14.86
N HIS A 200 -7.83 28.52 14.96
CA HIS A 200 -8.92 28.24 14.01
C HIS A 200 -8.54 28.56 12.57
N ARG A 201 -7.85 29.69 12.33
CA ARG A 201 -7.36 30.03 10.98
C ARG A 201 -6.33 29.02 10.49
N ALA A 202 -5.35 28.69 11.33
CA ALA A 202 -4.29 27.74 11.01
C ALA A 202 -4.83 26.35 10.69
N HIS A 203 -5.74 25.81 11.52
CA HIS A 203 -6.39 24.51 11.29
C HIS A 203 -7.22 24.53 10.02
N ARG A 204 -8.01 25.57 9.77
CA ARG A 204 -8.80 25.70 8.54
C ARG A 204 -7.92 25.68 7.28
N ASP A 205 -6.81 26.40 7.30
CA ASP A 205 -5.91 26.46 6.15
C ASP A 205 -5.17 25.12 5.96
N MET A 206 -4.75 24.49 7.07
CA MET A 206 -4.22 23.13 7.08
C MET A 206 -5.21 22.13 6.45
N TYR A 207 -6.49 22.14 6.84
CA TYR A 207 -7.50 21.20 6.29
C TYR A 207 -7.64 21.34 4.77
N ARG A 208 -7.62 22.58 4.26
CA ARG A 208 -7.66 22.82 2.81
C ARG A 208 -6.43 22.25 2.10
N MET A 209 -5.24 22.38 2.68
CA MET A 209 -4.01 21.83 2.12
C MET A 209 -3.99 20.30 2.16
N ILE A 210 -4.38 19.72 3.29
CA ILE A 210 -4.51 18.27 3.47
C ILE A 210 -5.47 17.69 2.42
N GLN A 211 -6.64 18.31 2.23
CA GLN A 211 -7.63 17.85 1.24
C GLN A 211 -7.06 17.84 -0.19
N ARG A 212 -6.38 18.93 -0.60
CA ARG A 212 -5.71 19.00 -1.91
C ARG A 212 -4.63 17.93 -2.05
N ASN A 213 -3.88 17.67 -0.98
CA ASN A 213 -2.87 16.61 -0.97
C ASN A 213 -3.50 15.23 -1.10
N TYR A 214 -4.61 14.94 -0.42
CA TYR A 214 -5.35 13.69 -0.59
C TYR A 214 -5.81 13.49 -2.02
N GLU A 215 -6.40 14.51 -2.65
CA GLU A 215 -6.84 14.46 -4.05
C GLU A 215 -5.67 14.27 -5.02
N LYS A 216 -4.52 14.88 -4.75
CA LYS A 216 -3.29 14.67 -5.53
C LYS A 216 -2.80 13.23 -5.37
N HIS A 217 -2.74 12.71 -4.15
CA HIS A 217 -2.28 11.35 -3.87
C HIS A 217 -3.22 10.30 -4.45
N ASP A 218 -4.54 10.49 -4.37
CA ASP A 218 -5.53 9.60 -4.96
C ASP A 218 -5.39 9.54 -6.49
N ARG A 219 -5.22 10.70 -7.16
CA ARG A 219 -4.97 10.74 -8.60
C ARG A 219 -3.71 9.98 -9.00
N ILE A 220 -2.61 10.18 -8.28
CA ILE A 220 -1.36 9.45 -8.49
C ILE A 220 -1.56 7.95 -8.26
N HIS A 221 -2.30 7.59 -7.22
CA HIS A 221 -2.59 6.21 -6.85
C HIS A 221 -3.42 5.50 -7.94
N CYS A 222 -4.50 6.13 -8.41
CA CYS A 222 -5.31 5.64 -9.53
C CYS A 222 -4.55 5.58 -10.86
N GLY A 223 -3.58 6.47 -11.07
CA GLY A 223 -2.66 6.42 -12.22
C GLY A 223 -1.66 5.26 -12.14
N LYS A 224 -1.20 4.90 -10.95
CA LYS A 224 -0.18 3.86 -10.74
C LYS A 224 -0.76 2.45 -10.64
N PHE A 225 -1.95 2.30 -10.08
CA PHE A 225 -2.53 1.00 -9.75
C PHE A 225 -3.85 0.71 -10.46
N ILE A 226 -4.15 -0.56 -10.65
CA ILE A 226 -5.51 -1.00 -10.93
C ILE A 226 -6.24 -1.11 -9.60
N ILE A 227 -7.14 -0.16 -9.35
CA ILE A 227 -7.99 -0.17 -8.17
C ILE A 227 -8.93 -1.36 -8.28
N CYS A 228 -8.92 -2.19 -7.25
CA CYS A 228 -9.74 -3.39 -7.17
C CYS A 228 -10.34 -3.49 -5.77
N LYS A 229 -11.51 -4.12 -5.69
CA LYS A 229 -12.10 -4.60 -4.45
C LYS A 229 -12.61 -6.00 -4.73
N PHE A 230 -12.55 -6.85 -3.71
CA PHE A 230 -13.19 -8.14 -3.75
C PHE A 230 -14.30 -8.19 -2.71
N GLN A 231 -15.26 -9.08 -2.94
CA GLN A 231 -16.40 -9.32 -2.07
C GLN A 231 -16.24 -10.67 -1.36
N LEU A 232 -17.11 -10.94 -0.39
CA LEU A 232 -17.20 -12.28 0.19
C LEU A 232 -17.54 -13.29 -0.91
N ASP A 233 -17.00 -14.50 -0.78
CA ASP A 233 -17.14 -15.61 -1.71
C ASP A 233 -16.48 -15.43 -3.09
N ASP A 234 -15.83 -14.28 -3.36
CA ASP A 234 -15.01 -14.12 -4.55
C ASP A 234 -13.87 -15.17 -4.57
N LEU A 235 -13.67 -15.77 -5.74
CA LEU A 235 -12.57 -16.69 -5.98
C LEU A 235 -11.34 -15.93 -6.48
N VAL A 236 -10.22 -16.14 -5.81
CA VAL A 236 -8.94 -15.47 -6.10
C VAL A 236 -7.77 -16.46 -6.14
N MET A 237 -6.72 -16.06 -6.83
CA MET A 237 -5.43 -16.74 -6.86
C MET A 237 -4.42 -15.90 -6.05
N LYS A 238 -3.68 -16.53 -5.14
CA LYS A 238 -2.67 -15.87 -4.30
C LYS A 238 -1.30 -15.91 -4.99
N ARG A 239 -0.56 -14.80 -4.94
CA ARG A 239 0.82 -14.69 -5.42
C ARG A 239 1.76 -15.49 -4.54
N THR A 240 2.71 -16.18 -5.17
CA THR A 240 3.76 -16.93 -4.48
C THR A 240 5.11 -16.21 -4.58
N TYR A 241 5.89 -16.31 -3.51
CA TYR A 241 7.23 -15.74 -3.39
C TYR A 241 8.27 -16.85 -3.26
N ILE A 242 8.38 -17.70 -4.29
CA ILE A 242 9.35 -18.80 -4.30
C ILE A 242 10.70 -18.26 -4.76
N LEU A 243 11.69 -18.29 -3.85
CA LEU A 243 13.08 -17.96 -4.14
C LEU A 243 13.81 -19.16 -4.72
N SER A 244 14.84 -18.90 -5.54
CA SER A 244 15.70 -19.97 -6.05
C SER A 244 16.49 -20.59 -4.89
N ASN A 245 16.55 -21.90 -4.84
CA ASN A 245 17.30 -22.65 -3.84
C ASN A 245 17.88 -23.90 -4.51
N ALA A 246 19.21 -23.96 -4.60
CA ALA A 246 19.93 -25.04 -5.27
C ALA A 246 19.76 -26.38 -4.53
N ASP A 247 19.83 -26.35 -3.20
CA ASP A 247 19.70 -27.55 -2.35
C ASP A 247 18.33 -28.21 -2.47
N LYS A 248 17.28 -27.41 -2.69
CA LYS A 248 15.91 -27.90 -2.93
C LYS A 248 15.61 -28.15 -4.41
N VAL A 249 16.57 -27.94 -5.31
CA VAL A 249 16.41 -28.04 -6.77
C VAL A 249 15.23 -27.16 -7.27
N VAL A 250 15.07 -25.97 -6.68
CA VAL A 250 14.01 -25.02 -7.05
C VAL A 250 14.59 -23.81 -7.75
N THR A 251 14.11 -23.52 -8.96
CA THR A 251 14.42 -22.27 -9.67
C THR A 251 13.20 -21.36 -9.67
N SER A 252 13.33 -20.13 -9.16
CA SER A 252 12.24 -19.15 -9.08
C SER A 252 11.61 -18.82 -10.45
N GLY A 253 12.39 -18.92 -11.54
CA GLY A 253 11.93 -18.74 -12.91
C GLY A 253 10.88 -19.77 -13.36
N LEU A 254 11.02 -21.02 -12.90
CA LEU A 254 10.14 -22.14 -13.25
C LEU A 254 8.97 -22.33 -12.27
N ALA A 255 9.05 -21.68 -11.11
CA ALA A 255 8.03 -21.78 -10.08
C ALA A 255 6.69 -21.16 -10.53
N LYS A 256 5.59 -21.79 -10.10
CA LYS A 256 4.24 -21.20 -10.19
C LYS A 256 4.29 -19.83 -9.53
N LYS A 257 3.81 -18.79 -10.23
CA LYS A 257 3.75 -17.40 -9.74
C LYS A 257 2.51 -17.15 -8.88
N ARG A 258 1.51 -18.03 -9.00
CA ARG A 258 0.29 -18.02 -8.20
C ARG A 258 -0.12 -19.43 -7.82
N ASN A 259 -0.67 -19.62 -6.63
CA ASN A 259 -1.13 -20.90 -6.12
C ASN A 259 -2.59 -20.87 -5.67
N GLY A 260 -3.23 -22.03 -5.82
CA GLY A 260 -4.55 -22.36 -5.26
C GLY A 260 -5.71 -21.55 -5.81
N LEU A 261 -6.91 -22.14 -5.75
CA LEU A 261 -8.13 -21.36 -5.66
C LEU A 261 -8.38 -21.06 -4.18
N TRP A 262 -8.53 -19.77 -3.89
CA TRP A 262 -8.87 -19.26 -2.57
C TRP A 262 -10.22 -18.57 -2.65
N GLN A 263 -11.04 -18.77 -1.63
CA GLN A 263 -12.29 -18.07 -1.42
C GLN A 263 -12.07 -16.98 -0.38
N ILE A 264 -12.64 -15.80 -0.61
CA ILE A 264 -12.64 -14.74 0.39
C ILE A 264 -13.70 -15.02 1.44
N THR A 265 -13.27 -15.21 2.67
CA THR A 265 -14.16 -15.51 3.81
C THR A 265 -14.37 -14.30 4.71
N LYS A 266 -13.45 -13.33 4.70
CA LYS A 266 -13.58 -12.09 5.48
C LYS A 266 -12.94 -10.90 4.80
N LEU A 267 -13.59 -9.74 4.94
CA LEU A 267 -13.09 -8.45 4.49
C LEU A 267 -12.45 -7.72 5.67
N HIS A 268 -11.21 -7.25 5.53
CA HIS A 268 -10.56 -6.35 6.49
C HIS A 268 -10.41 -4.94 5.91
N GLY A 269 -10.09 -3.97 6.77
CA GLY A 269 -9.73 -2.61 6.37
C GLY A 269 -8.42 -2.56 5.56
N GLY A 270 -8.21 -1.49 4.79
CA GLY A 270 -6.96 -1.27 4.04
C GLY A 270 -6.68 -2.26 2.90
N GLY A 271 -7.69 -3.01 2.45
CA GLY A 271 -7.54 -3.98 1.35
C GLY A 271 -6.83 -5.27 1.74
N ALA A 272 -6.92 -5.67 3.00
CA ALA A 272 -6.56 -7.00 3.45
C ALA A 272 -7.80 -7.91 3.51
N TYR A 273 -7.60 -9.21 3.29
CA TYR A 273 -8.67 -10.21 3.24
C TYR A 273 -8.25 -11.48 3.97
N GLU A 274 -9.21 -12.17 4.58
CA GLU A 274 -9.05 -13.54 5.03
C GLU A 274 -9.44 -14.49 3.90
N LEU A 275 -8.64 -15.54 3.70
CA LEU A 275 -8.84 -16.48 2.62
C LEU A 275 -8.90 -17.91 3.14
N THR A 276 -9.78 -18.71 2.54
CA THR A 276 -9.81 -20.16 2.73
C THR A 276 -9.51 -20.87 1.41
N LYS A 277 -8.58 -21.81 1.44
CA LYS A 277 -8.17 -22.58 0.26
C LYS A 277 -9.18 -23.70 0.00
N LEU A 278 -9.73 -23.75 -1.20
CA LEU A 278 -10.77 -24.74 -1.54
C LEU A 278 -10.25 -26.19 -1.56
N GLU A 279 -8.97 -26.41 -1.85
CA GLU A 279 -8.40 -27.76 -1.97
C GLU A 279 -8.28 -28.50 -0.63
N ASN A 280 -7.97 -27.79 0.46
CA ASN A 280 -7.60 -28.41 1.74
C ASN A 280 -8.07 -27.63 2.97
N GLY A 281 -8.88 -26.58 2.80
CA GLY A 281 -9.39 -25.75 3.89
C GLY A 281 -8.34 -24.89 4.59
N ALA A 282 -7.12 -24.74 4.04
CA ALA A 282 -6.09 -23.91 4.65
C ALA A 282 -6.54 -22.44 4.76
N ILE A 283 -6.31 -21.81 5.91
CA ILE A 283 -6.75 -20.44 6.20
C ILE A 283 -5.56 -19.48 6.22
N GLU A 284 -5.72 -18.34 5.57
CA GLU A 284 -4.78 -17.22 5.58
C GLU A 284 -5.47 -16.00 6.18
N LYS A 285 -5.06 -15.61 7.39
CA LYS A 285 -5.76 -14.61 8.21
C LYS A 285 -5.72 -13.18 7.65
N SER A 286 -4.69 -12.83 6.89
CA SER A 286 -4.56 -11.47 6.35
C SER A 286 -3.66 -11.47 5.13
N VAL A 287 -4.27 -11.30 3.96
CA VAL A 287 -3.57 -11.20 2.68
C VAL A 287 -3.94 -9.89 2.01
N ASN A 288 -2.93 -9.11 1.62
CA ASN A 288 -3.14 -7.84 0.95
C ASN A 288 -3.55 -8.04 -0.51
N ILE A 289 -4.43 -7.17 -1.01
CA ILE A 289 -4.94 -7.17 -2.38
C ILE A 289 -3.86 -7.17 -3.47
N LYS A 290 -2.67 -6.60 -3.21
CA LYS A 290 -1.55 -6.59 -4.15
C LYS A 290 -1.08 -8.00 -4.54
N ASP A 291 -1.32 -8.97 -3.66
CA ASP A 291 -0.94 -10.37 -3.81
C ASP A 291 -2.09 -11.22 -4.35
N LEU A 292 -3.24 -10.61 -4.65
CA LEU A 292 -4.44 -11.30 -5.11
C LEU A 292 -4.75 -10.97 -6.57
N THR A 293 -5.22 -11.98 -7.29
CA THR A 293 -5.79 -11.81 -8.62
C THR A 293 -7.10 -12.57 -8.73
N PRO A 294 -8.12 -12.01 -9.42
CA PRO A 294 -9.39 -12.71 -9.61
C PRO A 294 -9.14 -14.03 -10.33
N TYR A 295 -9.75 -15.10 -9.84
CA TYR A 295 -9.83 -16.36 -10.56
C TYR A 295 -10.80 -16.23 -11.72
N ILE A 296 -10.37 -16.64 -12.91
CA ILE A 296 -11.25 -16.70 -14.09
C ILE A 296 -11.60 -18.16 -14.31
N PRO A 297 -12.88 -18.56 -14.19
CA PRO A 297 -13.30 -19.93 -14.44
C PRO A 297 -12.83 -20.43 -15.80
N SER A 298 -12.38 -21.69 -15.85
CA SER A 298 -11.97 -22.34 -17.09
C SER A 298 -13.15 -22.38 -18.07
N TYR A 299 -12.84 -22.17 -19.35
CA TYR A 299 -13.80 -22.48 -20.40
C TYR A 299 -14.01 -23.99 -20.40
N PRO A 300 -15.26 -24.49 -20.41
CA PRO A 300 -15.51 -25.93 -20.38
C PRO A 300 -14.85 -26.58 -21.58
N VAL A 301 -13.98 -27.55 -21.31
CA VAL A 301 -13.37 -28.43 -22.30
C VAL A 301 -13.94 -29.80 -22.02
N GLU A 302 -14.51 -30.45 -23.04
CA GLU A 302 -14.88 -31.85 -22.91
C GLU A 302 -13.58 -32.64 -22.73
N ILE A 303 -13.44 -33.26 -21.56
CA ILE A 303 -12.25 -34.03 -21.21
C ILE A 303 -12.39 -35.37 -21.93
N TRP A 304 -11.37 -35.73 -22.71
CA TRP A 304 -11.24 -37.09 -23.23
C TRP A 304 -10.97 -38.03 -22.04
N SER A 305 -11.90 -38.94 -21.74
CA SER A 305 -11.53 -40.18 -21.06
C SER A 305 -10.87 -41.06 -22.12
N SER A 306 -9.58 -41.33 -21.92
CA SER A 306 -8.93 -42.43 -22.60
C SER A 306 -9.41 -43.72 -21.91
N ASP A 307 -10.52 -44.26 -22.39
CA ASP A 307 -10.87 -45.67 -22.20
C ASP A 307 -10.06 -46.53 -23.17
#